data_AF-A0A1W9VPJ5-F1
#
_entry.id   AF-A0A1W9VPJ5-F1
#
_cell.length_a   1.000
_cell.length_b   1.000
_cell.length_c   1.000
_cell.angle_alpha   90.00
_cell.angle_beta   90.00
_cell.angle_gamma   90.00
#
_symmetry.space_group_name_H-M   'P 1'
#
loop_
_entity.id
_entity.type
_entity.pdbx_description
1 polymer ?
#
loop_
_entity_poly.entity_id
_entity_poly.type
_entity_poly.pdbx_seq_one_letter_code
_entity_poly.pdbx_strand_id
1 'polypeptide(L)'
;MNPIELKNYKVPSFLIPKTEILIDILENKVLVESSLTIERNSKKDNEPLILNGLNLEIESIFIDEIKVTDYNYKDNLLTINSVPDSFILKTTVSIDPFNNKSLEGLYKSGDILCSQNEAEGFRR
;
A
#
# COMPACT_ATOMS: atom_id res chain seq x y z
N MET A 1 -21.03 4.07 -5.75
CA MET A 1 -20.37 2.97 -4.99
C MET A 1 -21.16 1.71 -5.27
N ASN A 2 -20.51 0.64 -5.75
CA ASN A 2 -21.18 -0.64 -6.01
C ASN A 2 -21.19 -1.46 -4.72
N PRO A 3 -22.29 -2.16 -4.39
CA PRO A 3 -22.36 -2.97 -3.17
C PRO A 3 -21.34 -4.11 -3.21
N ILE A 4 -20.59 -4.29 -2.12
CA ILE A 4 -19.73 -5.45 -1.89
C ILE A 4 -20.58 -6.51 -1.18
N GLU A 5 -20.66 -7.71 -1.76
CA GLU A 5 -21.49 -8.79 -1.24
C GLU A 5 -20.62 -9.93 -0.70
N LEU A 6 -20.96 -10.47 0.49
CA LEU A 6 -20.23 -11.56 1.13
C LEU A 6 -20.05 -12.78 0.20
N LYS A 7 -21.05 -13.10 -0.62
CA LYS A 7 -21.01 -14.22 -1.58
C LYS A 7 -19.93 -14.06 -2.67
N ASN A 8 -19.42 -12.83 -2.87
CA ASN A 8 -18.37 -12.53 -3.85
C ASN A 8 -16.96 -12.57 -3.23
N TYR A 9 -16.84 -12.92 -1.94
CA TYR A 9 -15.54 -13.12 -1.29
C TYR A 9 -14.70 -14.13 -2.07
N LYS A 10 -13.44 -13.76 -2.30
CA LYS A 10 -12.41 -14.63 -2.86
C LYS A 10 -11.19 -14.50 -1.98
N VAL A 11 -10.47 -15.61 -1.83
CA VAL A 11 -9.14 -15.58 -1.24
C VAL A 11 -8.24 -14.66 -2.06
N PRO A 12 -7.36 -13.87 -1.42
CA PRO A 12 -6.47 -12.96 -2.14
C PRO A 12 -5.46 -13.75 -2.98
N SER A 13 -5.04 -13.19 -4.12
CA SER A 13 -4.03 -13.82 -5.00
C SER A 13 -2.64 -13.87 -4.37
N PHE A 14 -2.37 -12.99 -3.41
CA PHE A 14 -1.10 -12.86 -2.69
C PHE A 14 -1.35 -12.77 -1.18
N LEU A 15 -0.40 -13.27 -0.40
CA LEU A 15 -0.30 -13.13 1.05
C LEU A 15 0.92 -12.27 1.40
N ILE A 16 0.85 -11.60 2.55
CA ILE A 16 1.92 -10.75 3.07
C ILE A 16 2.27 -11.23 4.48
N PRO A 17 3.10 -12.28 4.64
CA PRO A 17 3.46 -12.82 5.95
C PRO A 17 4.26 -11.86 6.84
N LYS A 18 4.98 -10.90 6.24
CA LYS A 18 5.81 -9.94 6.98
C LYS A 18 5.71 -8.55 6.38
N THR A 19 5.55 -7.57 7.25
CA THR A 19 5.49 -6.14 6.93
C THR A 19 6.45 -5.40 7.84
N GLU A 20 7.39 -4.68 7.26
CA GLU A 20 8.30 -3.77 7.95
C GLU A 20 8.02 -2.36 7.46
N ILE A 21 7.92 -1.40 8.38
CA ILE A 21 7.55 -0.02 8.07
C ILE A 21 8.51 0.90 8.81
N LEU A 22 9.06 1.86 8.07
CA LEU A 22 9.76 3.01 8.60
C LEU A 22 8.93 4.26 8.27
N ILE A 23 8.69 5.08 9.30
CA ILE A 23 7.94 6.34 9.18
C ILE A 23 8.90 7.46 9.53
N ASP A 24 9.25 8.27 8.54
CA ASP A 24 10.09 9.46 8.71
C ASP A 24 9.22 10.72 8.68
N ILE A 25 9.19 11.44 9.80
CA ILE A 25 8.34 12.62 10.00
C ILE A 25 9.16 13.87 9.70
N LEU A 26 8.90 14.46 8.54
CA LEU A 26 9.54 15.70 8.10
C LEU A 26 8.62 16.91 8.38
N GLU A 27 9.14 18.11 8.17
CA GLU A 27 8.43 19.36 8.49
C GLU A 27 7.13 19.55 7.69
N ASN A 28 7.10 19.09 6.43
CA ASN A 28 6.00 19.31 5.50
C ASN A 28 5.35 18.04 4.94
N LYS A 29 5.93 16.86 5.19
CA LYS A 29 5.41 15.57 4.75
C LYS A 29 5.90 14.45 5.65
N VAL A 30 5.30 13.28 5.51
CA VAL A 30 5.81 12.04 6.10
C VAL A 30 6.23 11.13 4.97
N LEU A 31 7.44 10.57 5.06
CA LEU A 31 7.87 9.48 4.19
C LEU A 31 7.56 8.16 4.87
N VAL A 32 6.90 7.27 4.14
CA VAL A 32 6.62 5.91 4.59
C VAL A 32 7.39 4.97 3.68
N GLU A 33 8.38 4.31 4.24
CA GLU A 33 9.06 3.19 3.59
C GLU A 33 8.43 1.90 4.09
N SER A 34 8.04 1.03 3.17
CA SER A 34 7.55 -0.30 3.50
C SER A 34 8.38 -1.37 2.82
N SER A 35 8.63 -2.47 3.52
CA SER A 35 9.22 -3.70 3.00
C SER A 35 8.27 -4.84 3.31
N LEU A 36 7.65 -5.37 2.25
CA LEU A 36 6.62 -6.39 2.32
C LEU A 36 7.22 -7.70 1.79
N THR A 37 7.25 -8.74 2.63
CA THR A 37 7.49 -10.10 2.13
C THR A 37 6.18 -10.61 1.55
N ILE A 38 6.15 -10.90 0.25
CA ILE A 38 4.95 -11.28 -0.49
C ILE A 38 5.10 -12.72 -1.00
N GLU A 39 4.03 -13.50 -0.87
CA GLU A 39 3.92 -14.87 -1.38
C GLU A 39 2.65 -15.03 -2.21
N ARG A 40 2.75 -15.66 -3.39
CA ARG A 40 1.59 -15.98 -4.22
C ARG A 40 0.76 -17.08 -3.53
N ASN A 41 -0.51 -16.79 -3.30
CA ASN A 41 -1.48 -17.68 -2.65
C ASN A 41 -2.15 -18.65 -3.63
N SER A 42 -2.20 -18.28 -4.91
CA SER A 42 -2.99 -18.95 -5.94
C SER A 42 -2.10 -19.72 -6.91
N LYS A 43 -2.49 -20.96 -7.24
CA LYS A 43 -1.90 -21.76 -8.33
C LYS A 43 -2.35 -21.33 -9.74
N LYS A 44 -3.09 -20.23 -9.86
CA LYS A 44 -3.37 -19.63 -11.17
C LYS A 44 -2.18 -18.76 -11.52
N ASP A 45 -1.44 -19.21 -12.52
CA ASP A 45 -0.28 -18.49 -13.04
C ASP A 45 -0.71 -17.12 -13.59
N ASN A 46 0.08 -16.09 -13.31
CA ASN A 46 0.02 -14.74 -13.91
C ASN A 46 -1.08 -13.75 -13.44
N GLU A 47 -1.66 -13.90 -12.25
CA GLU A 47 -2.43 -12.78 -11.67
C GLU A 47 -1.49 -11.60 -11.28
N PRO A 48 -1.85 -10.35 -11.58
CA PRO A 48 -1.07 -9.17 -11.24
C PRO A 48 -1.11 -8.90 -9.73
N LEU A 49 -0.05 -8.31 -9.18
CA LEU A 49 -0.09 -7.75 -7.82
C LEU A 49 -0.93 -6.48 -7.85
N ILE A 50 -1.99 -6.44 -7.05
CA ILE A 50 -2.85 -5.26 -6.89
C ILE A 50 -2.86 -4.86 -5.41
N LEU A 51 -2.39 -3.66 -5.12
CA LEU A 51 -2.37 -3.06 -3.78
C LEU A 51 -3.29 -1.85 -3.74
N ASN A 52 -4.02 -1.69 -2.63
CA ASN A 52 -4.82 -0.49 -2.40
C ASN A 52 -3.91 0.65 -1.92
N GLY A 53 -4.03 1.82 -2.52
CA GLY A 53 -3.31 3.04 -2.12
C GLY A 53 -4.15 4.26 -2.47
N LEU A 54 -4.49 5.09 -1.48
CA LEU A 54 -5.36 6.25 -1.63
C LEU A 54 -4.58 7.51 -1.31
N ASN A 55 -4.48 8.43 -2.27
CA ASN A 55 -3.79 9.72 -2.12
C ASN A 55 -2.29 9.62 -1.74
N LEU A 56 -1.64 8.52 -2.13
CA LEU A 56 -0.19 8.36 -1.98
C LEU A 56 0.56 8.99 -3.15
N GLU A 57 1.65 9.70 -2.88
CA GLU A 57 2.65 10.07 -3.88
C GLU A 57 3.77 9.00 -3.87
N ILE A 58 3.90 8.26 -4.98
CA ILE A 58 4.88 7.17 -5.09
C ILE A 58 6.25 7.74 -5.47
N GLU A 59 7.20 7.64 -4.54
CA GLU A 59 8.59 8.09 -4.74
C GLU A 59 9.42 6.96 -5.37
N SER A 60 9.25 5.73 -4.90
CA SER A 60 9.97 4.57 -5.44
C SER A 60 9.28 3.23 -5.19
N ILE A 61 9.55 2.26 -6.08
CA ILE A 61 9.13 0.86 -5.96
C ILE A 61 10.28 -0.03 -6.39
N PHE A 62 10.57 -1.07 -5.60
CA PHE A 62 11.55 -2.10 -5.90
C PHE A 62 10.98 -3.48 -5.62
N ILE A 63 11.34 -4.46 -6.45
CA ILE A 63 11.12 -5.88 -6.23
C ILE A 63 12.50 -6.54 -6.17
N ASP A 64 12.85 -7.15 -5.04
CA ASP A 64 14.14 -7.82 -4.82
C ASP A 64 15.34 -6.93 -5.23
N GLU A 65 15.34 -5.67 -4.76
CA GLU A 65 16.31 -4.60 -5.07
C GLU A 65 16.31 -4.09 -6.52
N ILE A 66 15.45 -4.61 -7.40
CA ILE A 66 15.31 -4.16 -8.78
C ILE A 66 14.23 -3.07 -8.85
N LYS A 67 14.60 -1.89 -9.36
CA LYS A 67 13.66 -0.77 -9.52
C LYS A 67 12.55 -1.13 -10.49
N VAL A 68 11.29 -0.96 -10.07
CA VAL A 68 10.12 -1.16 -10.90
C VAL A 68 9.68 0.18 -11.48
N THR A 69 9.66 0.27 -12.80
CA THR A 69 9.13 1.45 -13.52
C THR A 69 7.86 1.13 -14.31
N ASP A 70 7.59 -0.15 -14.58
CA ASP A 70 6.39 -0.60 -15.27
C ASP A 70 5.31 -1.00 -14.26
N TYR A 71 4.60 0.02 -13.77
CA TYR A 71 3.44 -0.15 -12.89
C TYR A 71 2.33 0.82 -13.31
N ASN A 72 1.11 0.51 -12.92
CA ASN A 72 -0.02 1.44 -13.03
C ASN A 72 -0.49 1.86 -11.65
N TYR A 73 -0.65 3.15 -11.40
CA TYR A 73 -1.28 3.67 -10.20
C TYR A 73 -2.47 4.54 -10.59
N LYS A 74 -3.68 3.98 -10.48
CA LYS A 74 -4.93 4.63 -10.89
C LYS A 74 -6.08 4.10 -10.03
N ASP A 75 -7.12 4.90 -9.84
CA ASP A 75 -8.35 4.50 -9.16
C ASP A 75 -8.08 3.94 -7.75
N ASN A 76 -7.06 4.49 -7.09
CA ASN A 76 -6.55 4.08 -5.77
C ASN A 76 -5.97 2.66 -5.71
N LEU A 77 -5.48 2.16 -6.84
CA LEU A 77 -4.87 0.84 -6.98
C LEU A 77 -3.50 0.96 -7.61
N LEU A 78 -2.49 0.40 -6.95
CA LEU A 78 -1.18 0.10 -7.54
C LEU A 78 -1.21 -1.29 -8.14
N THR A 79 -0.97 -1.41 -9.44
CA THR A 79 -0.94 -2.67 -10.19
C THR A 79 0.44 -2.92 -10.77
N ILE A 80 1.01 -4.09 -10.49
CA ILE A 80 2.26 -4.60 -11.09
C ILE A 80 1.94 -5.92 -11.78
N ASN A 81 2.04 -5.95 -13.12
CA ASN A 81 1.48 -7.05 -13.92
C ASN A 81 2.27 -8.36 -13.79
N SER A 82 3.59 -8.28 -13.69
CA SER A 82 4.47 -9.44 -13.66
C SER A 82 5.35 -9.37 -12.42
N VAL A 83 5.12 -10.31 -11.49
CA VAL A 83 5.88 -10.43 -10.25
C VAL A 83 6.26 -11.90 -10.00
N PRO A 84 7.38 -12.18 -9.31
CA PRO A 84 7.72 -13.53 -8.88
C PRO A 84 6.67 -14.14 -7.95
N ASP A 85 6.78 -15.44 -7.67
CA ASP A 85 5.89 -16.13 -6.73
C ASP A 85 6.21 -15.80 -5.26
N SER A 86 7.45 -15.44 -4.97
CA SER A 86 7.89 -14.94 -3.67
C SER A 86 8.94 -13.88 -3.88
N PHE A 87 8.77 -12.73 -3.22
CA PHE A 87 9.64 -11.57 -3.39
C PHE A 87 9.47 -10.58 -2.24
N ILE A 88 10.42 -9.66 -2.12
CA ILE A 88 10.30 -8.49 -1.26
C ILE A 88 9.90 -7.29 -2.11
N LEU A 89 8.74 -6.71 -1.83
CA LEU A 89 8.34 -5.42 -2.38
C LEU A 89 8.77 -4.32 -1.41
N LYS A 90 9.64 -3.42 -1.87
CA LYS A 90 9.94 -2.18 -1.17
C LYS A 90 9.25 -1.01 -1.84
N THR A 91 8.57 -0.17 -1.07
CA THR A 91 8.00 1.09 -1.57
C THR A 91 8.43 2.25 -0.68
N THR A 92 8.60 3.41 -1.29
CA THR A 92 8.67 4.69 -0.58
C THR A 92 7.54 5.55 -1.11
N VAL A 93 6.70 6.03 -0.20
CA VAL A 93 5.63 6.98 -0.53
C VAL A 93 5.72 8.21 0.35
N SER A 94 5.31 9.35 -0.18
CA SER A 94 5.07 10.56 0.58
C SER A 94 3.58 10.76 0.84
N ILE A 95 3.26 11.16 2.07
CA ILE A 95 1.91 11.50 2.53
C ILE A 95 1.92 12.83 3.30
N ASP A 96 0.78 13.51 3.30
CA ASP A 96 0.58 14.78 4.03
C ASP A 96 -0.47 14.61 5.14
N PRO A 97 -0.07 14.07 6.31
CA PRO A 97 -0.98 13.91 7.44
C PRO A 97 -1.36 15.25 8.08
N PHE A 98 -0.60 16.32 7.82
CA PHE A 98 -0.83 17.65 8.40
C PHE A 98 -2.07 18.31 7.79
N ASN A 99 -2.38 18.00 6.54
CA ASN A 99 -3.58 18.45 5.85
C ASN A 99 -4.68 17.39 5.73
N ASN A 100 -4.52 16.21 6.35
CA ASN A 100 -5.52 15.14 6.32
C ASN A 100 -6.72 15.44 7.23
N LYS A 101 -7.82 15.91 6.63
CA LYS A 101 -9.09 16.24 7.32
C LYS A 101 -10.07 15.08 7.42
N SER A 102 -9.74 13.91 6.87
CA SER A 102 -10.63 12.74 6.91
C SER A 102 -10.63 12.02 8.27
N LEU A 103 -9.57 12.23 9.07
CA LEU A 103 -9.34 11.52 10.33
C LEU A 103 -9.22 9.99 10.16
N GLU A 104 -8.82 9.56 8.97
CA GLU A 104 -8.49 8.18 8.60
C GLU A 104 -7.05 8.10 8.09
N GLY A 105 -6.39 6.95 8.25
CA GLY A 105 -4.96 6.82 7.99
C GLY A 105 -4.14 7.61 9.01
N LEU A 106 -2.98 8.12 8.62
CA LEU A 106 -2.17 9.02 9.46
C LEU A 106 -2.67 10.47 9.33
N TYR A 107 -2.88 11.15 10.45
CA TYR A 107 -3.34 12.55 10.49
C TYR A 107 -2.87 13.29 11.74
N LYS A 108 -2.90 14.63 11.68
CA LYS A 108 -2.61 15.51 12.83
C LYS A 108 -3.84 15.75 13.69
N SER A 109 -3.71 15.55 15.00
CA SER A 109 -4.73 15.88 16.02
C SER A 109 -4.11 16.79 17.07
N GLY A 110 -4.45 18.09 17.06
CA GLY A 110 -3.71 19.07 17.87
C GLY A 110 -2.24 19.09 17.48
N ASP A 111 -1.32 18.87 18.42
CA ASP A 111 0.13 18.85 18.17
C ASP A 111 0.70 17.43 17.96
N ILE A 112 -0.13 16.40 17.92
CA ILE A 112 0.30 15.00 17.76
C ILE A 112 -0.11 14.41 16.41
N LEU A 113 0.66 13.44 15.93
CA LEU A 113 0.26 12.57 14.82
C LEU A 113 -0.39 11.30 15.39
N CYS A 114 -1.55 10.93 14.84
CA CYS A 114 -2.31 9.75 15.21
C CYS A 114 -2.71 8.96 13.96
N SER A 115 -3.03 7.68 14.13
CA SER A 115 -3.55 6.84 13.05
C SER A 115 -4.92 6.26 13.38
N GLN A 116 -5.81 6.22 12.39
CA GLN A 116 -7.07 5.47 12.44
C GLN A 116 -7.19 4.60 11.19
N ASN A 117 -7.03 3.28 11.36
CA ASN A 117 -6.90 2.36 10.24
C ASN A 117 -8.14 1.50 9.98
N GLU A 118 -9.07 1.40 10.94
CA GLU A 118 -10.32 0.66 10.73
C GLU A 118 -11.33 1.53 9.95
N ALA A 119 -12.01 1.00 8.92
CA ALA A 119 -11.88 -0.35 8.37
C ALA A 119 -10.78 -0.48 7.29
N GLU A 120 -10.47 0.62 6.60
CA GLU A 120 -9.59 0.61 5.42
C GLU A 120 -8.52 1.71 5.43
N GLY A 121 -8.35 2.44 6.54
CA GLY A 121 -7.49 3.63 6.64
C GLY A 121 -6.00 3.38 6.41
N PHE A 122 -5.53 2.14 6.55
CA PHE A 122 -4.11 1.80 6.33
C PHE A 122 -3.64 2.00 4.86
N ARG A 123 -4.56 2.09 3.90
CA ARG A 123 -4.22 2.35 2.49
C ARG A 123 -3.94 3.83 2.19
N ARG A 124 -4.07 4.72 3.18
CA ARG A 124 -3.92 6.18 3.05
C ARG A 124 -2.57 6.67 3.55
#